data_AF-A0A662IGV4-F1
#
_entry.id   AF-A0A662IGV4-F1
#
_cell.length_a   1.000
_cell.length_b   1.000
_cell.length_c   1.000
_cell.angle_alpha   90.00
_cell.angle_beta   90.00
_cell.angle_gamma   90.00
#
_symmetry.space_group_name_H-M   'P 1'
#
loop_
_entity.id
_entity.type
_entity.pdbx_description
1 polymer ?
#
loop_
_entity_poly.entity_id
_entity_poly.type
_entity_poly.pdbx_seq_one_letter_code
_entity_poly.pdbx_strand_id
1 'polypeptide(L)' 'MRKGPLKCPECGALFYSEEDLEAHVSAWHKPGGLYYLVCPKCGKRFESRKGLEDHLRKHPEEAEEEYTPLLTEYEE' A
#
# COMPACT_ATOMS: atom_id res chain seq x y z
N MET A 1 12.29 -10.09 -19.19
CA MET A 1 12.42 -8.94 -18.28
C MET A 1 11.19 -8.94 -17.38
N ARG A 2 11.32 -9.22 -16.08
CA ARG A 2 10.18 -9.09 -15.15
C ARG A 2 9.96 -7.60 -14.94
N LYS A 3 8.93 -7.00 -15.57
CA LYS A 3 8.43 -5.69 -15.14
C LYS A 3 7.90 -5.89 -13.72
N GLY A 4 8.55 -5.26 -12.75
CA GLY A 4 8.10 -5.27 -11.36
C GLY A 4 6.77 -4.52 -11.22
N PRO A 5 5.99 -4.80 -10.16
CA PRO A 5 4.76 -4.08 -9.92
C PRO A 5 5.06 -2.59 -9.69
N LEU A 6 4.32 -1.73 -10.38
CA LEU A 6 4.32 -0.30 -10.17
C LEU A 6 3.49 0.03 -8.94
N LYS A 7 4.07 0.80 -8.02
CA LYS A 7 3.43 1.20 -6.78
C LYS A 7 2.82 2.59 -6.92
N CYS A 8 1.55 2.74 -6.60
CA CYS A 8 0.92 4.05 -6.50
C CYS A 8 1.57 4.87 -5.37
N PRO A 9 2.06 6.09 -5.63
CA PRO A 9 2.69 6.92 -4.59
C PRO A 9 1.71 7.42 -3.53
N GLU A 10 0.40 7.44 -3.86
CA GLU A 10 -0.65 8.02 -3.02
C GLU A 10 -1.25 7.00 -2.05
N CYS A 11 -1.49 5.76 -2.49
CA CYS A 11 -2.12 4.72 -1.68
C CYS A 11 -1.29 3.44 -1.52
N GLY A 12 -0.16 3.32 -2.24
CA GLY A 12 0.70 2.14 -2.17
C GLY A 12 0.18 0.90 -2.90
N ALA A 13 -0.94 0.99 -3.62
CA ALA A 13 -1.47 -0.11 -4.43
C ALA A 13 -0.48 -0.55 -5.52
N LEU A 14 -0.44 -1.85 -5.81
CA LEU A 14 0.46 -2.46 -6.78
C LEU A 14 -0.27 -2.75 -8.09
N PHE A 15 0.33 -2.34 -9.21
CA PHE A 15 -0.19 -2.50 -10.56
C PHE A 15 0.86 -3.14 -11.46
N TYR A 16 0.46 -3.90 -12.47
CA TYR A 16 1.40 -4.58 -13.37
C TYR A 16 1.67 -3.80 -14.66
N SER A 17 0.96 -2.69 -14.88
CA SER A 17 1.13 -1.80 -16.02
C SER A 17 1.03 -0.33 -15.61
N GLU A 18 1.67 0.54 -16.40
CA GLU A 18 1.66 1.99 -16.19
C GLU A 18 0.27 2.56 -16.48
N GLU A 19 -0.39 2.04 -17.51
CA GLU A 19 -1.76 2.42 -17.90
C GLU A 19 -2.78 2.12 -16.78
N ASP A 20 -2.65 0.98 -16.09
CA ASP A 20 -3.47 0.64 -14.92
C ASP A 20 -3.23 1.63 -13.76
N LEU A 21 -1.97 2.00 -13.53
CA LEU A 21 -1.60 2.95 -12.48
C LEU A 21 -2.15 4.36 -12.79
N GLU A 22 -2.01 4.84 -14.03
CA GLU A 22 -2.53 6.14 -14.44
C GLU A 22 -4.05 6.20 -14.39
N ALA A 23 -4.73 5.17 -14.87
CA ALA A 23 -6.19 5.04 -14.77
C ALA A 23 -6.62 5.05 -13.30
N HIS A 24 -5.87 4.38 -12.42
CA HIS A 24 -6.09 4.41 -10.99
C HIS A 24 -5.92 5.82 -10.41
N VAL A 25 -4.80 6.50 -10.66
CA VAL A 25 -4.57 7.85 -10.12
C VAL A 25 -5.63 8.83 -10.62
N SER A 26 -6.01 8.75 -11.90
CA SER A 26 -7.02 9.62 -12.49
C SER A 26 -8.44 9.41 -11.92
N ALA A 27 -8.82 8.16 -11.65
CA ALA A 27 -10.14 7.82 -11.12
C ALA A 27 -10.24 8.00 -9.59
N TRP A 28 -9.15 7.76 -8.86
CA TRP A 28 -9.16 7.65 -7.39
C TRP A 28 -8.46 8.80 -6.67
N HIS A 29 -7.49 9.47 -7.31
CA HIS A 29 -6.65 10.53 -6.73
C HIS A 29 -6.84 11.89 -7.44
N LYS A 30 -8.02 12.11 -8.03
CA LYS A 30 -8.29 13.31 -8.83
C LYS A 30 -8.22 14.59 -7.99
N PRO A 31 -7.48 15.63 -8.43
CA PRO A 31 -7.46 16.92 -7.75
C PRO A 31 -8.86 17.56 -7.81
N GLY A 32 -9.50 17.72 -6.65
CA GLY A 32 -10.86 18.29 -6.51
C GLY A 32 -11.99 17.25 -6.38
N GLY A 33 -11.70 15.95 -6.43
CA GLY A 33 -12.61 14.91 -5.96
C GLY A 33 -12.49 14.68 -4.44
N LEU A 34 -13.43 13.95 -3.83
CA LEU A 34 -13.25 13.44 -2.47
C LEU A 34 -11.99 12.57 -2.47
N TYR A 35 -10.89 13.07 -1.88
CA TYR A 35 -9.65 12.32 -1.73
C TYR A 35 -9.94 11.12 -0.83
N TYR A 36 -10.21 9.98 -1.42
CA TYR A 36 -10.42 8.76 -0.66
C TYR A 36 -9.05 8.23 -0.27
N LEU A 37 -8.78 8.24 1.03
CA LEU A 37 -7.63 7.58 1.60
C LEU A 37 -7.93 6.08 1.63
N VAL A 38 -7.04 5.30 1.03
CA VAL A 38 -7.22 3.86 0.89
C VAL A 38 -6.32 3.16 1.90
N CYS A 39 -6.87 2.17 2.60
CA CYS A 39 -6.09 1.34 3.50
C CYS A 39 -5.12 0.45 2.71
N PRO A 40 -3.80 0.52 2.93
CA PRO A 40 -2.84 -0.33 2.23
C PRO A 40 -2.95 -1.81 2.61
N LYS A 41 -3.55 -2.15 3.76
CA LYS A 41 -3.71 -3.54 4.22
C LYS A 41 -4.93 -4.25 3.62
N CYS A 42 -6.05 -3.55 3.39
CA CYS A 42 -7.29 -4.17 2.90
C CYS A 42 -7.98 -3.46 1.74
N GLY A 43 -7.43 -2.35 1.24
CA GLY A 43 -8.01 -1.59 0.12
C GLY A 43 -9.29 -0.82 0.46
N LYS A 44 -9.67 -0.73 1.75
CA LYS A 44 -10.88 -0.03 2.17
C LYS A 44 -10.72 1.48 2.07
N ARG A 45 -11.79 2.18 1.66
CA ARG A 45 -11.77 3.62 1.33
C ARG A 45 -12.32 4.45 2.49
N PHE A 46 -11.68 5.58 2.73
CA PHE A 46 -12.02 6.52 3.78
C PHE A 46 -12.04 7.93 3.22
N GLU A 47 -13.10 8.68 3.52
CA GLU A 47 -13.24 10.09 3.15
C GLU A 47 -12.37 11.04 4.00
N SER A 48 -11.72 10.52 5.05
CA SER A 48 -10.93 11.34 5.97
C SER A 48 -9.69 10.59 6.48
N ARG A 49 -8.63 11.36 6.76
CA ARG A 49 -7.37 10.84 7.32
C ARG A 49 -7.58 10.19 8.67
N LYS A 50 -8.35 10.85 9.53
CA LYS A 50 -8.71 10.33 10.84
C LYS A 50 -9.46 8.99 10.76
N GLY A 51 -10.34 8.83 9.77
CA GLY A 51 -11.04 7.57 9.52
C GLY A 51 -10.10 6.44 9.09
N LEU A 52 -9.15 6.74 8.21
CA LEU A 52 -8.10 5.79 7.83
C LEU A 52 -7.21 5.43 9.03
N GLU A 53 -6.76 6.41 9.81
CA GLU A 53 -5.90 6.16 10.98
C GLU A 53 -6.58 5.30 12.05
N ASP A 54 -7.85 5.58 12.40
CA ASP A 54 -8.61 4.73 13.32
C ASP A 54 -8.78 3.30 12.77
N HIS A 55 -9.02 3.19 11.48
CA HIS A 55 -9.12 1.89 10.82
C HIS A 55 -7.80 1.12 10.84
N LEU A 56 -6.66 1.78 10.60
CA LEU A 56 -5.34 1.17 10.67
C LEU A 56 -5.01 0.63 12.05
N ARG A 57 -5.48 1.29 13.12
CA ARG A 57 -5.33 0.79 14.50
C ARG A 57 -6.14 -0.47 14.79
N LYS A 58 -7.17 -0.74 13.99
CA LYS A 58 -8.01 -1.94 14.08
C LYS A 58 -7.49 -3.09 13.22
N HIS A 59 -6.51 -2.85 12.36
CA HIS A 59 -5.84 -3.96 11.71
C HIS A 59 -5.10 -4.75 12.79
N PRO A 60 -5.40 -6.05 12.97
CA PRO A 60 -4.57 -6.89 13.80
C PRO A 60 -3.15 -6.79 13.22
N GLU A 61 -2.23 -6.44 14.10
CA GLU A 61 -0.83 -6.25 13.78
C GLU A 61 -0.27 -7.59 13.32
N GLU A 62 -0.27 -7.85 12.01
CA GLU A 62 0.90 -8.50 11.43
C GLU A 62 2.01 -7.45 11.52
N ALA A 63 2.55 -7.34 12.73
CA ALA A 63 3.93 -6.97 12.98
C ALA A 63 4.76 -8.12 12.43
N GLU A 64 4.87 -8.17 11.11
CA GLU A 64 5.78 -9.07 10.42
C GLU A 64 6.59 -8.23 9.45
N GLU A 65 7.89 -8.35 9.36
CA GLU A 65 8.93 -8.82 10.25
C GLU A 65 10.13 -8.04 9.71
N GLU A 66 11.06 -7.66 10.57
CA GLU A 66 12.41 -7.47 10.06
C GLU A 66 12.78 -8.78 9.37
N TYR A 67 12.95 -8.74 8.04
CA TYR A 67 13.73 -9.74 7.34
C TYR A 67 15.15 -9.63 7.91
N THR A 68 15.37 -10.28 9.04
CA THR A 68 16.68 -10.68 9.50
C THR A 68 16.98 -11.91 8.66
N PRO A 69 17.79 -11.81 7.59
CA PRO A 69 18.27 -13.01 6.95
C PRO A 69 18.96 -13.82 8.05
N LEU A 70 18.51 -15.06 8.21
CA LEU A 70 19.22 -16.10 8.92
C LEU A 70 20.69 -16.09 8.46
N LEU A 71 21.56 -15.39 9.18
CA LEU A 71 22.98 -15.69 9.20
C LEU A 71 23.15 -16.88 10.13
N THR A 72 22.81 -17.99 9.52
CA THR A 72 23.52 -19.23 9.60
C THR A 72 25.03 -19.02 9.66
N GLU A 73 25.56 -18.74 10.85
CA GLU A 73 26.97 -18.99 11.15
C GLU A 73 27.03 -20.12 12.16
N TYR A 74 26.95 -21.31 11.58
CA TYR A 74 27.55 -22.51 12.10
C TYR A 74 29.08 -22.35 12.06
N GLU A 75 29.73 -22.67 13.19
CA GLU A 75 31.17 -23.03 13.36
C GLU A 75 32.17 -21.84 13.20
N GLU A 76 33.11 -21.55 14.12
CA GLU A 76 33.90 -22.33 15.08
C GLU A 76 34.09 -21.61 16.45
#